data_AF-A0A659UIP3-F1
#
_entry.id   AF-A0A659UIP3-F1
#
_cell.length_a   1.000
_cell.length_b   1.000
_cell.length_c   1.000
_cell.angle_alpha   90.00
_cell.angle_beta   90.00
_cell.angle_gamma   90.00
#
_symmetry.space_group_name_H-M   'P 1'
#
loop_
_entity.id
_entity.type
_entity.pdbx_description
1 polymer ?
#
loop_
_entity_poly.entity_id
_entity_poly.type
_entity_poly.pdbx_seq_one_letter_code
_entity_poly.pdbx_strand_id
1 'polypeptide(L)'
;FSVVKLMPSRLRQIGIAKTEPGDENNQDVSALVGKVDIRQLENFSQSDPDAYSYSGGLNRTTQGLLEFVEMFKAPIKVLHPLLTATQEGSYNGTENFGAFPY
;
A
#
# COMPACT_ATOMS: atom_id res chain seq x y z
N PHE A 1 -18.61 21.12 10.33
CA PHE A 1 -17.80 20.41 9.32
C PHE A 1 -17.45 21.41 8.22
N SER A 2 -16.25 21.34 7.65
CA SER A 2 -15.81 22.14 6.50
C SER A 2 -15.88 21.28 5.24
N VAL A 3 -16.43 21.83 4.15
CA VAL A 3 -16.46 21.17 2.83
C VAL A 3 -15.45 21.89 1.95
N VAL A 4 -14.50 21.14 1.38
CA VAL A 4 -13.45 21.68 0.51
C VAL A 4 -13.52 20.98 -0.84
N LYS A 5 -13.53 21.77 -1.93
CA LYS A 5 -13.46 21.24 -3.30
C LYS A 5 -12.00 21.07 -3.70
N LEU A 6 -11.59 19.84 -3.97
CA LEU A 6 -10.27 19.51 -4.51
C LEU A 6 -10.38 19.10 -5.98
N MET A 7 -9.37 19.44 -6.79
CA MET A 7 -9.23 18.94 -8.16
C MET A 7 -8.08 17.93 -8.19
N PRO A 8 -8.29 16.72 -8.75
CA PRO A 8 -7.25 15.71 -8.83
C PRO A 8 -6.09 16.21 -9.72
N SER A 9 -4.86 15.88 -9.34
CA SER A 9 -3.66 16.32 -10.03
C SER A 9 -2.53 15.32 -9.83
N ARG A 10 -2.13 14.63 -10.91
CA ARG A 10 -1.00 13.68 -10.86
C ARG A 10 0.32 14.36 -10.53
N LEU A 11 0.55 15.56 -11.06
CA LEU A 11 1.76 16.34 -10.81
C LEU A 11 1.89 16.75 -9.33
N ARG A 12 0.77 17.11 -8.69
CA ARG A 12 0.74 17.50 -7.27
C ARG A 12 0.44 16.34 -6.33
N GLN A 13 0.33 15.12 -6.87
CA GLN A 13 -0.06 13.90 -6.14
C GLN A 13 -1.37 14.05 -5.32
N ILE A 14 -2.27 14.92 -5.80
CA ILE A 14 -3.59 15.10 -5.20
C ILE A 14 -4.53 14.09 -5.86
N GLY A 15 -4.94 13.07 -5.10
CA GLY A 15 -5.84 12.03 -5.58
C GLY A 15 -6.25 11.08 -4.47
N ILE A 16 -7.04 10.07 -4.84
CA ILE A 16 -7.45 8.98 -3.96
C ILE A 16 -6.76 7.71 -4.49
N ALA A 17 -6.07 6.99 -3.62
CA ALA A 17 -5.49 5.71 -3.96
C ALA A 17 -6.59 4.64 -3.87
N LYS A 18 -7.00 4.11 -5.02
CA LYS A 18 -8.01 3.04 -5.07
C LYS A 18 -7.33 1.68 -4.98
N THR A 19 -7.78 0.84 -4.06
CA THR A 19 -7.43 -0.57 -3.98
C THR A 19 -8.67 -1.41 -4.20
N GLU A 20 -8.58 -2.34 -5.14
CA GLU A 20 -9.64 -3.29 -5.43
C GLU A 20 -9.29 -4.65 -4.83
N PRO A 21 -10.29 -5.41 -4.34
CA PRO A 21 -10.05 -6.76 -3.89
C PRO A 21 -9.84 -7.67 -5.10
N GLY A 22 -8.87 -8.57 -4.99
CA GLY A 22 -8.73 -9.68 -5.93
C GLY A 22 -9.64 -10.84 -5.54
N ASP A 23 -9.63 -11.90 -6.35
CA ASP A 23 -10.27 -13.17 -5.97
C ASP A 23 -9.62 -13.72 -4.68
N GLU A 24 -10.41 -14.33 -3.80
CA GLU A 24 -9.94 -14.87 -2.50
C GLU A 24 -8.71 -15.79 -2.62
N ASN A 25 -8.56 -16.49 -3.75
CA ASN A 25 -7.46 -17.41 -4.00
C ASN A 25 -6.17 -16.73 -4.52
N ASN A 26 -6.27 -15.53 -5.07
CA ASN A 26 -5.17 -14.84 -5.75
C ASN A 26 -4.86 -13.45 -5.16
N GLN A 27 -5.56 -13.03 -4.12
CA GLN A 27 -5.33 -11.72 -3.51
C GLN A 27 -4.09 -11.75 -2.62
N ASP A 28 -3.10 -10.93 -3.02
CA ASP A 28 -1.81 -10.80 -2.33
C ASP A 28 -1.77 -9.48 -1.52
N VAL A 29 -1.12 -9.53 -0.36
CA VAL A 29 -0.91 -8.38 0.53
C VAL A 29 -0.12 -7.26 -0.16
N SER A 30 0.69 -7.61 -1.16
CA SER A 30 1.46 -6.67 -1.98
C SER A 30 0.63 -5.62 -2.71
N ALA A 31 -0.67 -5.87 -2.92
CA ALA A 31 -1.59 -4.85 -3.43
C ALA A 31 -1.70 -3.64 -2.48
N LEU A 32 -1.53 -3.84 -1.18
CA LEU A 32 -1.56 -2.80 -0.16
C LEU A 32 -0.16 -2.31 0.21
N VAL A 33 0.77 -3.21 0.49
CA VAL A 33 2.08 -2.84 1.06
C VAL A 33 3.20 -2.74 0.03
N GLY A 34 3.00 -3.19 -1.21
CA GLY A 34 4.05 -3.31 -2.22
C GLY A 34 4.79 -4.66 -2.17
N LYS A 35 5.82 -4.82 -2.99
CA LYS A 35 6.65 -6.04 -3.01
C LYS A 35 8.05 -5.77 -3.51
N VAL A 36 8.99 -6.66 -3.21
CA VAL A 36 10.33 -6.63 -3.82
C VAL A 36 10.22 -6.82 -5.34
N ASP A 37 10.94 -6.01 -6.10
CA ASP A 37 11.05 -6.17 -7.56
C ASP A 37 12.18 -7.14 -7.89
N ILE A 38 11.82 -8.31 -8.40
CA ILE A 38 12.77 -9.35 -8.80
C ILE A 38 13.81 -8.87 -9.82
N ARG A 39 13.51 -7.83 -10.60
CA ARG A 39 14.44 -7.25 -11.58
C ARG A 39 15.52 -6.41 -10.92
N GLN A 40 15.19 -5.78 -9.79
CA GLN A 40 16.13 -4.97 -9.02
C GLN A 40 17.08 -5.83 -8.17
N LEU A 41 16.71 -7.08 -7.89
CA LEU A 41 17.56 -8.03 -7.16
C LEU A 41 18.86 -8.42 -7.88
N GLU A 42 18.97 -8.15 -9.19
CA GLU A 42 20.24 -8.31 -9.91
C GLU A 42 21.26 -7.24 -9.53
N ASN A 43 20.79 -6.06 -9.11
CA ASN A 43 21.63 -4.89 -8.82
C ASN A 43 21.70 -4.56 -7.31
N PHE A 44 20.67 -4.94 -6.54
CA PHE A 44 20.49 -4.58 -5.14
C PHE A 44 20.18 -5.81 -4.29
N SER A 45 20.53 -5.76 -3.00
CA SER A 45 20.15 -6.82 -2.05
C SER A 45 18.64 -6.84 -1.84
N GLN A 46 18.07 -8.01 -1.49
CA GLN A 46 16.65 -8.11 -1.12
C GLN A 46 16.28 -7.24 0.09
N SER A 47 17.25 -6.95 0.97
CA SER A 47 17.07 -6.06 2.11
C SER A 47 17.24 -4.57 1.78
N ASP A 48 17.60 -4.25 0.53
CA ASP A 48 17.87 -2.89 0.09
C ASP A 48 16.56 -2.16 -0.26
N PRO A 49 16.27 -0.97 0.31
CA PRO A 49 15.11 -0.15 -0.04
C PRO A 49 14.92 0.06 -1.55
N ASP A 50 16.02 0.15 -2.31
CA ASP A 50 15.97 0.38 -3.76
C ASP A 50 15.47 -0.85 -4.54
N ALA A 51 15.53 -2.04 -3.93
CA ALA A 51 14.92 -3.25 -4.49
C ALA A 51 13.41 -3.33 -4.26
N TYR A 52 12.83 -2.43 -3.45
CA TYR A 52 11.42 -2.50 -3.07
C TYR A 52 10.52 -1.71 -4.04
N SER A 53 9.47 -2.36 -4.55
CA SER A 53 8.43 -1.71 -5.33
C SER A 53 7.38 -1.10 -4.41
N TYR A 54 7.46 0.21 -4.21
CA TYR A 54 6.49 1.02 -3.45
C TYR A 54 5.16 1.25 -4.20
N SER A 55 4.65 0.22 -4.88
CA SER A 55 3.46 0.31 -5.73
C SER A 55 2.14 0.01 -5.01
N GLY A 56 2.19 -0.47 -3.77
CA GLY A 56 1.02 -0.78 -2.94
C GLY A 56 0.12 0.42 -2.62
N GLY A 57 -1.15 0.15 -2.33
CA GLY A 57 -2.15 1.16 -1.98
C GLY A 57 -1.74 2.05 -0.81
N LEU A 58 -1.21 1.47 0.27
CA LEU A 58 -0.73 2.23 1.44
C LEU A 58 0.47 3.11 1.07
N ASN A 59 1.42 2.58 0.30
CA ASN A 59 2.57 3.35 -0.18
C ASN A 59 2.13 4.57 -1.02
N ARG A 60 1.10 4.40 -1.85
CA ARG A 60 0.55 5.47 -2.71
C ARG A 60 -0.36 6.45 -1.98
N THR A 61 -0.80 6.12 -0.76
CA THR A 61 -1.76 6.92 0.03
C THR A 61 -1.10 8.02 0.87
N THR A 62 0.21 8.17 0.78
CA THR A 62 1.05 9.02 1.65
C THR A 62 0.62 10.51 1.76
N GLN A 63 -0.35 10.99 0.98
CA GLN A 63 -0.83 12.38 1.03
C GLN A 63 -2.35 12.58 1.15
N GLY A 64 -3.18 11.57 1.47
CA GLY A 64 -4.59 11.91 1.67
C GLY A 64 -5.55 10.79 2.02
N LEU A 65 -5.89 9.95 1.04
CA LEU A 65 -7.06 9.07 1.16
C LEU A 65 -6.83 7.77 0.36
N LEU A 66 -7.02 6.65 1.04
CA LEU A 66 -7.15 5.32 0.43
C LEU A 66 -8.62 4.94 0.37
N GLU A 67 -9.08 4.56 -0.81
CA GLU A 67 -10.37 3.90 -0.99
C GLU A 67 -10.13 2.40 -1.15
N PHE A 68 -10.62 1.61 -0.21
CA PHE A 68 -10.64 0.15 -0.35
C PHE A 68 -12.04 -0.30 -0.73
N VAL A 69 -12.20 -0.62 -2.01
CA VAL A 69 -13.47 -1.12 -2.53
C VAL A 69 -13.75 -2.51 -1.97
N GLU A 70 -14.98 -2.74 -1.50
CA GLU A 70 -15.45 -4.06 -1.03
C GLU A 70 -14.50 -4.76 -0.03
N MET A 71 -13.91 -4.00 0.91
CA MET A 71 -12.90 -4.51 1.86
C MET A 71 -13.32 -5.78 2.63
N PHE A 72 -14.62 -5.99 2.84
CA PHE A 72 -15.14 -7.17 3.56
C PHE A 72 -15.12 -8.46 2.74
N LYS A 73 -14.94 -8.38 1.42
CA LYS A 73 -14.71 -9.56 0.56
C LYS A 73 -13.25 -9.99 0.56
N ALA A 74 -12.33 -9.13 1.02
CA ALA A 74 -10.92 -9.47 1.08
C ALA A 74 -10.65 -10.44 2.25
N PRO A 75 -9.72 -11.39 2.09
CA PRO A 75 -9.35 -12.29 3.17
C PRO A 75 -8.68 -11.51 4.32
N ILE A 76 -8.90 -11.97 5.56
CA ILE A 76 -8.42 -11.31 6.80
C ILE A 76 -6.91 -10.98 6.74
N LYS A 77 -6.12 -11.85 6.10
CA LYS A 77 -4.66 -11.66 5.96
C LYS A 77 -4.28 -10.35 5.27
N VAL A 78 -5.09 -9.91 4.30
CA VAL A 78 -4.87 -8.67 3.54
C VAL A 78 -5.27 -7.44 4.37
N LEU A 79 -6.14 -7.60 5.37
CA LEU A 79 -6.57 -6.50 6.23
C LEU A 79 -5.58 -6.18 7.36
N HIS A 80 -4.67 -7.11 7.71
CA HIS A 80 -3.73 -6.90 8.80
C HIS A 80 -2.86 -5.64 8.66
N PRO A 81 -2.23 -5.36 7.49
CA PRO A 81 -1.45 -4.13 7.33
C PRO A 81 -2.27 -2.85 7.51
N LEU A 82 -3.57 -2.86 7.17
CA LEU A 82 -4.45 -1.71 7.38
C LEU A 82 -4.72 -1.48 8.87
N LEU A 83 -4.90 -2.55 9.64
CA LEU A 83 -5.09 -2.47 11.08
C LEU A 83 -3.83 -1.93 11.76
N THR A 84 -2.65 -2.47 11.41
CA THR A 84 -1.39 -1.97 11.96
C THR A 84 -1.13 -0.52 11.55
N ALA A 85 -1.36 -0.16 10.28
CA ALA A 85 -1.20 1.22 9.80
C ALA A 85 -2.08 2.22 10.57
N THR A 86 -3.34 1.86 10.82
CA THR A 86 -4.29 2.75 11.51
C THR A 86 -4.12 2.79 13.02
N GLN A 87 -3.59 1.73 13.63
CA GLN A 87 -3.40 1.65 15.09
C GLN A 87 -2.01 2.12 15.54
N GLU A 88 -0.96 1.75 14.81
CA GLU A 88 0.44 1.97 15.20
C GLU A 88 1.10 3.10 14.39
N GLY A 89 0.46 3.59 13.32
CA GLY A 89 1.05 4.57 12.41
C GLY A 89 2.20 3.98 11.57
N SER A 90 2.26 2.65 11.46
CA SER A 90 3.23 1.95 10.63
C SER A 90 2.66 0.61 10.15
N TYR A 91 3.23 0.05 9.09
CA TYR A 91 2.87 -1.29 8.60
C TYR A 91 4.10 -2.03 8.08
N ASN A 92 4.09 -3.36 8.18
CA ASN A 92 5.20 -4.16 7.68
C ASN A 92 5.08 -4.39 6.17
N GLY A 93 6.22 -4.30 5.49
CA GLY A 93 6.35 -4.70 4.09
C GLY A 93 6.31 -6.23 3.91
N THR A 94 6.40 -6.65 2.66
CA THR A 94 6.60 -8.07 2.30
C THR A 94 8.05 -8.48 2.51
N GLU A 95 8.28 -9.77 2.81
CA GLU A 95 9.62 -10.40 2.83
C GLU A 95 10.62 -9.80 3.82
N ASN A 96 10.25 -9.72 5.11
CA ASN A 96 11.10 -9.24 6.22
C ASN A 96 11.64 -7.81 6.03
N PHE A 97 11.07 -7.04 5.10
CA PHE A 97 11.24 -5.60 5.09
C PHE A 97 10.70 -5.01 6.40
N GLY A 98 11.44 -4.05 6.96
CA GLY A 98 11.04 -3.38 8.19
C GLY A 98 9.70 -2.64 8.08
N ALA A 99 9.26 -2.08 9.20
CA ALA A 99 8.04 -1.29 9.24
C ALA A 99 8.20 0.01 8.43
N PHE A 100 7.22 0.29 7.57
CA PHE A 100 7.07 1.55 6.86
C PHE A 100 6.18 2.51 7.66
N PRO A 101 6.49 3.81 7.66
CA PRO A 101 5.62 4.81 8.28
C PRO A 101 4.32 4.98 7.48
N TYR A 102 3.22 5.26 8.20
CA TYR A 102 1.90 5.58 7.64
C TYR A 102 1.45 6.99 8.01
#